data_AF-A0A8J2LG50-F1
#
_entry.id   AF-A0A8J2LG50-F1
#
_cell.length_a   1.000
_cell.length_b   1.000
_cell.length_c   1.000
_cell.angle_alpha   90.00
_cell.angle_beta   90.00
_cell.angle_gamma   90.00
#
_symmetry.space_group_name_H-M   'P 1'
#
loop_
_entity.id
_entity.type
_entity.pdbx_description
1 polymer ?
#
loop_
_entity_poly.entity_id
_entity_poly.type
_entity_poly.pdbx_seq_one_letter_code
_entity_poly.pdbx_strand_id
1 'polypeptide(L)'
;MFKLFSLLCLIVAVHPVAIPNYYGEVVFIGDSITDWWRHDGRSVWDQYYEHLGAVNIGVAGDITQQTIDRIIGGSIDSFDARVVVLLIGTNDLARGHPIRYLAPRWS
;
A
#
# COMPACT_ATOMS: atom_id res chain seq x y z
N MET A 1 46.56 -4.83 26.20
CA MET A 1 45.54 -4.41 27.18
C MET A 1 45.44 -2.88 27.10
N PHE A 2 44.21 -2.33 27.04
CA PHE A 2 43.79 -0.99 26.54
C PHE A 2 43.76 -0.91 24.99
N LYS A 3 42.67 -0.57 24.28
CA LYS A 3 41.45 0.23 24.58
C LYS A 3 40.22 -0.26 23.77
N LEU A 4 39.06 -0.02 24.37
CA LEU A 4 37.68 -0.18 23.90
C LEU A 4 37.26 1.01 22.99
N PHE A 5 36.14 0.88 22.25
CA PHE A 5 35.39 1.88 21.45
C PHE A 5 35.87 2.20 20.03
N SER A 6 35.12 1.69 19.04
CA SER A 6 34.68 2.38 17.79
C SER A 6 34.51 1.37 16.65
N LEU A 7 33.36 0.71 16.56
CA LEU A 7 32.86 0.21 15.28
C LEU A 7 31.33 0.05 15.28
N LEU A 8 30.65 0.98 15.96
CA LEU A 8 29.21 1.23 15.84
C LEU A 8 29.06 2.62 15.21
N CYS A 9 29.35 2.76 13.91
CA CYS A 9 29.02 3.95 13.10
C CYS A 9 29.48 3.80 11.64
N LEU A 10 29.16 2.69 10.97
CA LEU A 10 29.38 2.61 9.51
C LEU A 10 28.38 1.70 8.77
N ILE A 11 27.09 1.82 9.10
CA ILE A 11 25.97 1.48 8.19
C ILE A 11 25.02 2.71 8.11
N VAL A 12 25.61 3.91 8.11
CA VAL A 12 24.90 5.17 7.80
C VAL A 12 25.83 6.00 6.90
N ALA A 13 26.10 5.50 5.70
CA ALA A 13 26.70 6.26 4.61
C ALA A 13 26.60 5.48 3.28
N VAL A 14 25.37 5.15 2.87
CA VAL A 14 25.09 4.91 1.45
C VAL A 14 23.92 5.83 1.05
N HIS A 15 24.14 7.14 1.05
CA HIS A 15 23.29 8.11 0.34
C HIS A 15 24.22 9.26 -0.08
N PRO A 16 24.21 9.80 -1.33
CA PRO A 16 23.03 10.01 -2.18
C PRO A 16 23.28 9.87 -3.69
N VAL A 17 22.58 8.94 -4.34
CA VAL A 17 21.90 9.33 -5.60
C VAL A 17 20.45 9.39 -5.17
N ALA A 18 19.85 10.57 -5.25
CA ALA A 18 18.40 10.67 -5.29
C ALA A 18 17.97 9.99 -6.60
N ILE A 19 17.96 8.66 -6.62
CA ILE A 19 16.92 7.98 -7.36
C ILE A 19 15.67 8.48 -6.65
N PRO A 20 14.75 9.20 -7.33
CA PRO A 20 13.47 9.49 -6.72
C PRO A 20 12.99 8.18 -6.11
N ASN A 21 12.62 8.17 -4.84
CA ASN A 21 12.09 6.97 -4.20
C ASN A 21 10.73 6.71 -4.86
N TYR A 22 10.74 6.19 -6.09
CA TYR A 22 9.54 5.87 -6.85
C TYR A 22 8.73 4.81 -6.12
N TYR A 23 9.39 3.99 -5.29
CA TYR A 23 8.76 2.94 -4.52
C TYR A 23 7.69 3.52 -3.58
N GLY A 24 6.43 3.22 -3.89
CA GLY A 24 5.28 3.67 -3.12
C GLY A 24 4.68 5.00 -3.57
N GLU A 25 5.11 5.60 -4.70
CA GLU A 25 4.48 6.83 -5.21
C GLU A 25 3.04 6.59 -5.68
N VAL A 26 2.73 5.36 -6.12
CA VAL A 26 1.38 4.91 -6.45
C VAL A 26 0.98 3.75 -5.55
N VAL A 27 -0.03 3.92 -4.71
CA VAL A 27 -0.49 2.90 -3.77
C VAL A 27 -1.84 2.37 -4.21
N PHE A 28 -1.89 1.09 -4.57
CA PHE A 28 -3.14 0.36 -4.79
C PHE A 28 -3.57 -0.27 -3.47
N ILE A 29 -4.74 0.12 -2.97
CA ILE A 29 -5.33 -0.41 -1.73
C ILE A 29 -6.77 -0.85 -2.01
N GLY A 30 -7.17 -1.99 -1.45
CA GLY A 30 -8.50 -2.50 -1.70
C GLY A 30 -8.71 -3.96 -1.34
N ASP A 31 -9.77 -4.50 -1.92
CA ASP A 31 -10.19 -5.89 -1.71
C ASP A 31 -9.45 -6.88 -2.63
N SER A 32 -10.08 -8.04 -2.87
CA SER A 32 -9.58 -9.09 -3.76
C SER A 32 -9.27 -8.59 -5.16
N ILE A 33 -10.04 -7.67 -5.75
CA ILE A 33 -9.75 -7.22 -7.11
C ILE A 33 -8.39 -6.51 -7.16
N THR A 34 -8.07 -5.76 -6.10
CA THR A 34 -6.76 -5.13 -5.95
C THR A 34 -5.67 -6.16 -5.66
N ASP A 35 -5.88 -7.07 -4.71
CA ASP A 35 -4.90 -8.11 -4.34
C ASP A 35 -4.45 -8.95 -5.54
N TRP A 36 -5.38 -9.33 -6.41
CA TRP A 36 -5.13 -10.24 -7.53
C TRP A 36 -4.27 -9.66 -8.66
N TRP A 37 -3.94 -8.36 -8.64
CA TRP A 37 -2.87 -7.83 -9.49
C TRP A 37 -1.50 -8.48 -9.21
N ARG A 38 -1.29 -9.05 -8.03
CA ARG A 38 -0.08 -9.84 -7.70
C ARG A 38 -0.07 -11.24 -8.32
N HIS A 39 -1.23 -11.70 -8.81
CA HIS A 39 -1.46 -13.06 -9.32
C HIS A 39 -1.84 -13.00 -10.80
N ASP A 40 -3.10 -13.25 -11.14
CA ASP A 40 -3.59 -13.32 -12.52
C ASP A 40 -3.38 -12.01 -13.30
N GLY A 41 -3.34 -10.87 -12.58
CA GLY A 41 -3.06 -9.56 -13.16
C GLY A 41 -1.57 -9.20 -13.30
N ARG A 42 -0.64 -10.09 -12.92
CA ARG A 42 0.79 -9.76 -12.79
C ARG A 42 1.43 -9.24 -14.07
N SER A 43 1.10 -9.84 -15.22
CA SER A 43 1.66 -9.42 -16.51
C SER A 43 1.31 -7.97 -16.87
N VAL A 44 0.07 -7.57 -16.58
CA VAL A 44 -0.40 -6.19 -16.76
C VAL A 44 0.23 -5.28 -15.72
N TRP A 45 0.37 -5.74 -14.47
CA TRP A 45 1.03 -4.96 -13.42
C TRP A 45 2.47 -4.61 -13.78
N ASP A 46 3.26 -5.59 -14.22
CA ASP A 46 4.65 -5.39 -14.61
C ASP A 46 4.77 -4.44 -15.81
N GLN A 47 3.85 -4.57 -16.77
CA GLN A 47 3.83 -3.72 -17.96
C GLN A 47 3.48 -2.25 -17.64
N TYR A 48 2.48 -2.00 -16.79
CA TYR A 48 1.87 -0.68 -16.67
C TYR A 48 2.10 0.03 -15.32
N TYR A 49 2.39 -0.69 -14.24
CA TYR A 49 2.37 -0.13 -12.89
C TYR A 49 3.71 -0.27 -12.16
N GLU A 50 4.46 -1.35 -12.38
CA GLU A 50 5.73 -1.60 -11.67
C GLU A 50 6.75 -0.46 -11.89
N HIS A 51 6.89 0.01 -13.13
CA HIS A 51 7.82 1.10 -13.47
C HIS A 51 7.42 2.48 -12.90
N LEU A 52 6.19 2.63 -12.43
CA LEU A 52 5.73 3.82 -11.70
C LEU A 52 6.15 3.77 -10.22
N GLY A 53 6.83 2.70 -9.80
CA GLY A 53 7.06 2.36 -8.41
C GLY A 53 5.76 2.08 -7.66
N ALA A 54 4.75 1.58 -8.36
CA ALA A 54 3.48 1.23 -7.74
C ALA A 54 3.65 0.09 -6.74
N VAL A 55 2.93 0.20 -5.62
CA VAL A 55 2.83 -0.84 -4.61
C VAL A 55 1.38 -1.29 -4.51
N ASN A 56 1.21 -2.59 -4.37
CA ASN A 56 -0.08 -3.19 -4.11
C ASN A 56 -0.14 -3.59 -2.64
N ILE A 57 -1.13 -3.09 -1.91
CA ILE A 57 -1.48 -3.45 -0.53
C ILE A 57 -2.94 -3.95 -0.43
N GLY A 58 -3.51 -4.49 -1.51
CA GLY A 58 -4.81 -5.16 -1.48
C GLY A 58 -4.81 -6.38 -0.56
N VAL A 59 -5.97 -6.64 0.05
CA VAL A 59 -6.23 -7.83 0.88
C VAL A 59 -7.54 -8.46 0.44
N ALA A 60 -7.46 -9.69 -0.07
CA ALA A 60 -8.65 -10.44 -0.45
C ALA A 60 -9.62 -10.60 0.73
N GLY A 61 -10.90 -10.35 0.45
CA GLY A 61 -11.97 -10.49 1.43
C GLY A 61 -12.17 -9.27 2.35
N ASP A 62 -11.38 -8.20 2.23
CA ASP A 62 -11.63 -6.96 2.97
C ASP A 62 -13.01 -6.37 2.63
N ILE A 63 -13.79 -6.05 3.66
CA ILE A 63 -14.90 -5.10 3.55
C ILE A 63 -14.40 -3.65 3.68
N THR A 64 -15.25 -2.69 3.31
CA THR A 64 -14.96 -1.24 3.39
C THR A 64 -14.41 -0.83 4.76
N GLN A 65 -15.01 -1.28 5.86
CA GLN A 65 -14.54 -0.91 7.20
C GLN A 65 -13.12 -1.41 7.49
N GLN A 66 -12.77 -2.63 7.07
CA GLN A 66 -11.43 -3.18 7.29
C GLN A 66 -10.37 -2.40 6.52
N THR A 67 -10.67 -2.00 5.29
CA THR A 67 -9.77 -1.13 4.53
C THR A 67 -9.63 0.25 5.20
N ILE A 68 -10.72 0.85 5.69
CA ILE A 68 -10.68 2.11 6.44
C ILE A 68 -9.81 1.98 7.70
N ASP A 69 -10.02 0.92 8.49
CA ASP A 69 -9.26 0.67 9.72
C ASP A 69 -7.76 0.55 9.45
N ARG A 70 -7.39 -0.08 8.33
CA ARG A 70 -5.99 -0.18 7.88
C ARG A 70 -5.43 1.16 7.45
N ILE A 71 -6.19 2.00 6.75
CA ILE A 71 -5.76 3.35 6.36
C ILE A 71 -5.52 4.20 7.61
N ILE A 72 -6.49 4.21 8.54
CA ILE A 72 -6.38 4.94 9.81
C ILE A 72 -5.23 4.40 10.68
N GLY A 73 -4.98 3.09 10.61
CA GLY A 73 -3.86 2.41 11.26
C GLY A 73 -2.50 2.63 10.59
N GLY A 74 -2.41 3.49 9.57
CA GLY A 74 -1.14 3.90 8.96
C GLY A 74 -0.59 2.94 7.91
N SER A 75 -1.42 2.09 7.30
CA SER A 75 -0.97 1.17 6.24
C SER A 75 -0.41 1.86 5.00
N ILE A 76 -0.64 3.17 4.84
CA ILE A 76 -0.13 3.98 3.73
C ILE A 76 1.06 4.85 4.18
N ASP A 77 1.23 5.08 5.49
CA ASP A 77 2.19 6.04 6.05
C ASP A 77 3.65 5.66 5.78
N SER A 78 3.92 4.39 5.48
CA SER A 78 5.26 3.93 5.10
C SER A 78 5.65 4.26 3.65
N PHE A 79 4.75 4.85 2.86
CA PHE A 79 4.96 5.17 1.44
C PHE A 79 4.89 6.68 1.20
N ASP A 80 5.67 7.18 0.22
CA ASP A 80 5.55 8.56 -0.28
C ASP A 80 4.41 8.68 -1.31
N ALA A 81 3.21 8.27 -0.90
CA ALA A 81 2.07 8.11 -1.80
C ALA A 81 1.64 9.45 -2.42
N ARG A 82 1.80 9.59 -3.74
CA ARG A 82 1.27 10.72 -4.53
C ARG A 82 -0.07 10.40 -5.16
N VAL A 83 -0.29 9.13 -5.48
CA VAL A 83 -1.53 8.61 -6.05
C VAL A 83 -1.98 7.42 -5.22
N VAL A 84 -3.26 7.40 -4.86
CA VAL A 84 -3.91 6.25 -4.23
C VAL A 84 -5.01 5.74 -5.15
N VAL A 85 -4.92 4.46 -5.53
CA VAL A 85 -5.96 3.74 -6.27
C VAL A 85 -6.73 2.91 -5.26
N LEU A 86 -7.99 3.29 -5.03
CA LEU A 86 -8.86 2.66 -4.04
C LEU A 86 -9.97 1.86 -4.74
N LEU A 87 -10.10 0.57 -4.39
CA LEU A 87 -11.18 -0.28 -4.88
C LEU A 87 -11.69 -1.20 -3.75
N ILE A 88 -12.89 -0.93 -3.26
CA ILE A 88 -13.51 -1.60 -2.10
C ILE A 88 -15.02 -1.75 -2.30
N GLY A 89 -15.66 -2.63 -1.52
CA GLY A 89 -17.11 -2.70 -1.37
C GLY A 89 -17.76 -3.96 -1.95
N THR A 90 -17.06 -4.76 -2.77
CA THR A 90 -17.64 -6.00 -3.33
C THR A 90 -17.97 -7.00 -2.22
N ASN A 91 -17.09 -7.11 -1.20
CA ASN A 91 -17.28 -8.03 -0.07
C ASN A 91 -18.37 -7.57 0.90
N ASP A 92 -18.60 -6.27 1.04
CA ASP A 92 -19.73 -5.73 1.80
C ASP A 92 -21.04 -6.21 1.19
N LEU A 93 -21.19 -6.08 -0.13
CA LEU A 93 -22.37 -6.55 -0.85
C LEU A 93 -22.54 -8.07 -0.73
N ALA A 94 -21.46 -8.83 -0.91
CA ALA A 94 -21.48 -10.29 -0.80
C ALA A 94 -21.87 -10.76 0.62
N ARG A 95 -21.55 -9.97 1.66
CA ARG A 95 -21.90 -10.26 3.06
C ARG A 95 -23.22 -9.62 3.51
N GLY A 96 -23.95 -8.98 2.60
CA GLY A 96 -25.27 -8.38 2.89
C GLY A 96 -25.20 -7.09 3.70
N HIS A 97 -24.06 -6.39 3.71
CA HIS A 97 -23.97 -5.06 4.30
C HIS A 97 -24.80 -4.07 3.46
N PRO A 98 -25.66 -3.26 4.09
CA PRO A 98 -26.50 -2.35 3.33
C PRO A 98 -25.65 -1.24 2.70
N ILE A 99 -26.03 -0.86 1.47
CA ILE A 99 -25.34 0.12 0.61
C ILE A 99 -25.06 1.45 1.33
N ARG A 100 -25.88 1.82 2.32
CA ARG A 100 -25.68 3.02 3.15
C ARG A 100 -24.34 3.07 3.88
N TYR A 101 -23.66 1.93 4.10
CA TYR A 101 -22.33 1.90 4.70
C TYR A 101 -21.20 2.16 3.68
N LEU A 102 -21.50 2.06 2.38
CA LEU A 102 -20.54 2.28 1.29
C LEU A 102 -20.40 3.76 0.89
N ALA A 103 -21.32 4.61 1.36
CA ALA A 103 -21.31 6.04 1.14
C ALA A 103 -21.69 6.73 2.46
N PRO A 104 -20.71 7.04 3.33
CA PRO A 104 -20.98 7.87 4.50
C PRO A 104 -21.59 9.18 3.99
N ARG A 105 -22.72 9.60 4.57
CA ARG A 105 -23.14 11.00 4.44
C ARG A 105 -22.05 11.82 5.12
N TRP A 106 -21.18 12.43 4.33
CA TRP A 106 -20.38 13.56 4.77
C TRP A 106 -21.36 14.71 4.98
N SER A 107 -21.83 14.87 6.22
CA SER A 107 -22.64 16.00 6.67
C SER A 107 -21.76 17.16 7.08
#